data_AF-A0A151SJ03-F1
#
_entry.id   AF-A0A151SJ03-F1
#
_cell.length_a   1.000
_cell.length_b   1.000
_cell.length_c   1.000
_cell.angle_alpha   90.00
_cell.angle_beta   90.00
_cell.angle_gamma   90.00
#
_symmetry.space_group_name_H-M   'P 1'
#
loop_
_entity.id
_entity.type
_entity.pdbx_description
1 polymer ?
#
loop_
_entity_poly.entity_id
_entity_poly.type
_entity_poly.pdbx_seq_one_letter_code
_entity_poly.pdbx_strand_id
1 'polypeptide(L)'
;MKFPGSGGKIIFVKANQKTARQSYAESLKVSSFGEHCKSDPPTVAHITHVDITDLDLRSDSHDERPSPIDELDDLQIGKLPGQCTKISRQLNPELWRQLEVEISKKADLFAWSNADMPGIDAKFICHRLTVHKKARLVAQRKRKVGSERREAIITETQKLLNVGFIREVRYTKWLANVVLVKKSSGKWRMCVDYTDLNKACPKGSYPLPSIDRLVDGASGHALLSFLDAYSGYNQIMMYPPDEVHTSFITDHANFCYHARATY
;
A
#
# COMPACT_ATOMS: atom_id res chain seq x y z
N MET A 1 1.96 -24.60 0.87
CA MET A 1 3.22 -24.93 1.58
C MET A 1 4.32 -25.18 0.56
N LYS A 2 5.60 -25.06 0.98
CA LYS A 2 6.79 -25.33 0.15
C LYS A 2 7.17 -26.80 0.30
N PHE A 3 7.23 -27.55 -0.81
CA PHE A 3 7.64 -28.95 -0.83
C PHE A 3 8.93 -29.11 -1.64
N PRO A 4 9.88 -29.95 -1.18
CA PRO A 4 11.04 -30.31 -1.99
C PRO A 4 10.58 -31.23 -3.13
N GLY A 5 10.68 -30.75 -4.37
CA GLY A 5 10.50 -31.59 -5.56
C GLY A 5 11.76 -32.36 -5.90
N SER A 6 11.61 -33.45 -6.66
CA SER A 6 12.73 -34.21 -7.22
C SER A 6 13.59 -33.30 -8.13
N GLY A 7 14.88 -33.20 -7.80
CA GLY A 7 15.83 -32.33 -8.49
C GLY A 7 16.13 -30.99 -7.80
N GLY A 8 15.79 -30.81 -6.52
CA GLY A 8 16.18 -29.62 -5.73
C GLY A 8 15.34 -28.37 -6.04
N LYS A 9 14.27 -28.51 -6.82
CA LYS A 9 13.33 -27.42 -7.13
C LYS A 9 12.21 -27.41 -6.09
N ILE A 10 11.97 -26.27 -5.45
CA ILE A 10 10.88 -26.11 -4.47
C ILE A 10 9.57 -25.95 -5.24
N ILE A 11 8.60 -26.84 -4.99
CA ILE A 11 7.25 -26.79 -5.56
C ILE A 11 6.33 -26.11 -4.56
N PHE A 12 5.53 -25.17 -5.04
CA PHE A 12 4.54 -24.45 -4.24
C PHE A 12 3.16 -25.07 -4.47
N VAL A 13 2.62 -25.73 -3.45
CA VAL A 13 1.26 -26.29 -3.49
C VAL A 13 0.35 -25.42 -2.64
N LYS A 14 -0.73 -24.89 -3.23
CA LYS A 14 -1.78 -24.12 -2.56
C LYS A 14 -2.93 -25.10 -2.22
N ALA A 15 -3.23 -25.27 -0.93
CA ALA A 15 -4.30 -26.15 -0.44
C ALA A 15 -4.84 -25.61 0.89
N ASN A 16 -6.07 -25.99 1.27
CA ASN A 16 -6.67 -25.64 2.56
C ASN A 16 -5.83 -26.20 3.74
N GLN A 17 -5.98 -25.66 4.95
CA GLN A 17 -5.14 -26.03 6.11
C GLN A 17 -5.22 -27.52 6.47
N LYS A 18 -6.38 -28.15 6.25
CA LYS A 18 -6.62 -29.58 6.54
C LYS A 18 -5.89 -30.47 5.55
N THR A 19 -6.03 -30.19 4.26
CA THR A 19 -5.34 -30.86 3.16
C THR A 19 -3.83 -30.62 3.23
N ALA A 20 -3.38 -29.41 3.60
CA ALA A 20 -1.95 -29.12 3.74
C ALA A 20 -1.29 -29.93 4.87
N ARG A 21 -2.01 -30.19 5.97
CA ARG A 21 -1.54 -31.09 7.05
C ARG A 21 -1.51 -32.55 6.61
N GLN A 22 -2.51 -33.00 5.83
CA GLN A 22 -2.56 -34.36 5.27
C GLN A 22 -1.43 -34.58 4.26
N SER A 23 -1.22 -33.67 3.31
CA SER A 23 -0.14 -33.76 2.32
C SER A 23 1.25 -33.71 2.94
N TYR A 24 1.45 -32.96 4.03
CA TYR A 24 2.70 -32.99 4.80
C TYR A 24 2.93 -34.38 5.44
N ALA A 25 1.90 -34.96 6.06
CA ALA A 25 1.99 -36.29 6.66
C ALA A 25 2.20 -37.42 5.62
N GLU A 26 1.63 -37.27 4.42
CA GLU A 26 1.81 -38.20 3.30
C GLU A 26 3.19 -38.06 2.64
N SER A 27 3.75 -36.84 2.57
CA SER A 27 5.09 -36.59 2.03
C SER A 27 6.22 -37.24 2.86
N LEU A 28 5.95 -37.57 4.13
CA LEU A 28 6.88 -38.29 4.99
C LEU A 28 6.85 -39.81 4.76
N LYS A 29 5.93 -40.34 3.94
CA LYS A 29 5.66 -41.77 3.81
C LYS A 29 6.07 -42.43 2.49
N VAL A 30 6.53 -41.71 1.47
CA VAL A 30 6.84 -42.34 0.17
C VAL A 30 8.19 -41.94 -0.39
N SER A 31 9.03 -42.95 -0.58
CA SER A 31 10.26 -42.94 -1.37
C SER A 31 10.01 -43.53 -2.76
N SER A 32 10.67 -42.93 -3.77
CA SER A 32 11.14 -43.51 -5.04
C SER A 32 10.29 -43.38 -6.33
N PHE A 33 11.00 -42.90 -7.38
CA PHE A 33 10.77 -42.90 -8.86
C PHE A 33 9.57 -42.09 -9.43
N GLY A 34 9.64 -41.37 -10.56
CA GLY A 34 10.60 -41.25 -11.67
C GLY A 34 10.29 -40.04 -12.59
N GLU A 35 11.03 -39.92 -13.69
CA GLU A 35 11.25 -38.77 -14.61
C GLU A 35 10.05 -38.31 -15.48
N HIS A 36 9.97 -37.00 -15.83
CA HIS A 36 10.21 -36.44 -17.19
C HIS A 36 9.57 -35.05 -17.50
N CYS A 37 10.36 -34.23 -18.21
CA CYS A 37 10.09 -33.31 -19.35
C CYS A 37 9.39 -31.93 -19.25
N LYS A 38 9.93 -31.06 -20.13
CA LYS A 38 9.85 -29.60 -20.26
C LYS A 38 8.77 -29.15 -21.26
N SER A 39 8.25 -27.93 -21.11
CA SER A 39 7.92 -27.02 -22.23
C SER A 39 7.74 -25.56 -21.75
N ASP A 40 8.17 -24.62 -22.59
CA ASP A 40 8.20 -23.16 -22.40
C ASP A 40 6.81 -22.49 -22.55
N PRO A 41 6.57 -21.28 -21.99
CA PRO A 41 5.32 -20.52 -22.22
C PRO A 41 5.45 -19.48 -23.35
N PRO A 42 4.38 -19.20 -24.13
CA PRO A 42 4.37 -18.10 -25.10
C PRO A 42 3.79 -16.79 -24.53
N THR A 43 4.51 -15.71 -24.83
CA THR A 43 4.09 -14.39 -25.32
C THR A 43 2.92 -13.65 -24.65
N VAL A 44 3.27 -12.56 -23.94
CA VAL A 44 2.39 -11.52 -23.39
C VAL A 44 1.95 -10.55 -24.47
N ALA A 45 0.64 -10.40 -24.65
CA ALA A 45 0.04 -9.37 -25.49
C ALA A 45 -0.02 -8.02 -24.75
N HIS A 46 0.42 -6.98 -25.46
CA HIS A 46 0.33 -5.56 -25.11
C HIS A 46 -1.11 -5.12 -24.85
N ILE A 47 -1.35 -4.37 -23.77
CA ILE A 47 -2.49 -3.44 -23.65
C ILE A 47 -2.00 -2.09 -23.11
N THR A 48 -2.57 -1.08 -23.73
CA THR A 48 -2.27 0.34 -23.83
C THR A 48 -2.55 1.17 -22.57
N HIS A 49 -1.69 2.18 -22.42
CA HIS A 49 -1.75 3.37 -21.57
C HIS A 49 -3.17 3.92 -21.31
N VAL A 50 -3.54 4.06 -20.04
CA VAL A 50 -4.43 5.13 -19.55
C VAL A 50 -3.81 5.65 -18.26
N ASP A 51 -3.25 6.86 -18.33
CA ASP A 51 -2.69 7.58 -17.19
C ASP A 51 -3.81 7.99 -16.23
N ILE A 52 -4.08 7.13 -15.25
CA ILE A 52 -4.78 7.51 -14.02
C ILE A 52 -3.72 8.13 -13.11
N THR A 53 -4.01 9.31 -12.56
CA THR A 53 -3.18 10.02 -11.58
C THR A 53 -3.14 9.26 -10.26
N ASP A 54 -2.50 8.11 -10.28
CA ASP A 54 -2.40 7.20 -9.17
C ASP A 54 -1.16 7.54 -8.32
N LEU A 55 -1.41 8.28 -7.24
CA LEU A 55 -0.43 8.50 -6.17
C LEU A 55 -0.29 7.27 -5.26
N ASP A 56 -1.24 6.32 -5.28
CA ASP A 56 -1.04 5.04 -4.63
C ASP A 56 -0.33 4.08 -5.57
N LEU A 57 1.00 4.19 -5.56
CA LEU A 57 1.86 3.35 -6.35
C LEU A 57 1.70 1.82 -6.04
N ARG A 58 0.87 1.40 -5.07
CA ARG A 58 0.59 -0.03 -4.77
C ARG A 58 -0.26 -0.74 -5.83
N SER A 59 -0.96 0.00 -6.69
CA SER A 59 -1.77 -0.54 -7.79
C SER A 59 -0.93 -1.25 -8.85
N ASP A 60 0.29 -0.79 -9.11
CA ASP A 60 1.17 -1.32 -10.16
C ASP A 60 2.16 -2.37 -9.64
N SER A 61 1.65 -3.56 -9.28
CA SER A 61 2.30 -4.87 -9.49
C SER A 61 1.59 -5.94 -8.67
N HIS A 62 1.47 -7.13 -9.25
CA HIS A 62 1.16 -8.37 -8.55
C HIS A 62 2.08 -8.54 -7.32
N ASP A 63 1.68 -8.01 -6.16
CA ASP A 63 2.20 -8.54 -4.91
C ASP A 63 1.85 -10.03 -4.93
N GLU A 64 2.77 -10.89 -4.49
CA GLU A 64 2.44 -12.23 -4.01
C GLU A 64 1.60 -12.14 -2.72
N ARG A 65 0.52 -11.32 -2.75
CA ARG A 65 -0.50 -11.32 -1.71
C ARG A 65 -1.16 -12.69 -1.74
N PRO A 66 -1.46 -13.25 -0.56
CA PRO A 66 -2.30 -14.43 -0.47
C PRO A 66 -3.58 -14.18 -1.27
N SER A 67 -3.71 -14.88 -2.39
CA SER A 67 -4.92 -14.85 -3.19
C SER A 67 -5.98 -15.63 -2.42
N PRO A 68 -7.25 -15.18 -2.40
CA PRO A 68 -8.34 -16.00 -1.90
C PRO A 68 -8.27 -17.39 -2.54
N ILE A 69 -8.49 -18.43 -1.76
CA ILE A 69 -8.54 -19.81 -2.27
C ILE A 69 -9.74 -19.98 -3.21
N ASP A 70 -10.78 -19.17 -3.01
CA ASP A 70 -11.99 -19.17 -3.82
C ASP A 70 -11.81 -18.51 -5.18
N GLU A 71 -12.54 -19.03 -6.16
CA GLU A 71 -12.78 -18.33 -7.42
C GLU A 71 -13.61 -17.07 -7.16
N LEU A 72 -13.13 -15.94 -7.68
CA LEU A 72 -13.75 -14.63 -7.51
C LEU A 72 -14.36 -14.16 -8.82
N ASP A 73 -15.55 -13.58 -8.74
CA ASP A 73 -16.15 -12.78 -9.79
C ASP A 73 -15.91 -11.29 -9.55
N ASP A 74 -15.75 -10.55 -10.64
CA ASP A 74 -15.64 -9.10 -10.62
C ASP A 74 -17.06 -8.49 -10.55
N LEU A 75 -17.33 -7.73 -9.49
CA LEU A 75 -18.50 -6.89 -9.35
C LEU A 75 -18.15 -5.46 -9.75
N GLN A 76 -18.85 -4.93 -10.74
CA GLN A 76 -18.71 -3.56 -11.19
C GLN A 76 -19.34 -2.59 -10.19
N ILE A 77 -18.53 -1.72 -9.56
CA ILE A 77 -19.02 -0.69 -8.62
C ILE A 77 -19.15 0.65 -9.33
N GLY A 78 -18.09 1.03 -10.06
CA GLY A 78 -18.01 2.33 -10.70
C GLY A 78 -18.58 2.35 -12.11
N LYS A 79 -18.48 3.48 -12.80
CA LYS A 79 -18.97 3.64 -14.18
C LYS A 79 -17.99 3.12 -15.22
N LEU A 80 -16.71 2.99 -14.86
CA LEU A 80 -15.63 2.62 -15.77
C LEU A 80 -15.24 1.14 -15.61
N PRO A 81 -14.83 0.44 -16.68
CA PRO A 81 -14.59 -1.00 -16.69
C PRO A 81 -13.45 -1.49 -15.77
N GLY A 82 -12.66 -0.59 -15.18
CA GLY A 82 -11.63 -0.92 -14.18
C GLY A 82 -12.07 -0.71 -12.72
N GLN A 83 -13.29 -0.24 -12.49
CA GLN A 83 -13.81 0.12 -11.16
C GLN A 83 -14.61 -1.04 -10.55
N CYS A 84 -13.95 -2.18 -10.34
CA CYS A 84 -14.56 -3.40 -9.85
C CYS A 84 -13.99 -3.84 -8.49
N THR A 85 -14.81 -4.58 -7.73
CA THR A 85 -14.39 -5.34 -6.54
C THR A 85 -14.53 -6.83 -6.82
N LYS A 86 -13.89 -7.67 -6.00
CA LYS A 86 -13.91 -9.12 -6.16
C LYS A 86 -14.78 -9.77 -5.09
N ILE A 87 -15.70 -10.64 -5.52
CA ILE A 87 -16.63 -11.36 -4.66
C ILE A 87 -16.52 -12.86 -4.96
N SER A 88 -16.58 -13.73 -3.94
CA SER A 88 -16.47 -15.19 -4.14
C SER A 88 -17.69 -15.75 -4.90
N ARG A 89 -17.41 -16.61 -5.89
CA ARG A 89 -18.41 -17.38 -6.65
C ARG A 89 -19.20 -18.37 -5.81
N GLN A 90 -18.62 -18.81 -4.70
CA GLN A 90 -19.20 -19.84 -3.85
C GLN A 90 -20.25 -19.28 -2.87
N LEU A 91 -20.53 -17.98 -2.93
CA LEU A 91 -21.55 -17.36 -2.10
C LEU A 91 -22.95 -17.77 -2.57
N ASN A 92 -23.86 -17.87 -1.59
CA ASN A 92 -25.29 -18.07 -1.88
C ASN A 92 -25.79 -16.94 -2.80
N PRO A 93 -26.50 -17.24 -3.91
CA PRO A 93 -27.04 -16.25 -4.82
C PRO A 93 -27.86 -15.14 -4.15
N GLU A 94 -28.61 -15.45 -3.09
CA GLU A 94 -29.37 -14.46 -2.34
C GLU A 94 -28.45 -13.46 -1.63
N LEU A 95 -27.41 -13.96 -0.96
CA LEU A 95 -26.42 -13.13 -0.28
C LEU A 95 -25.61 -12.31 -1.29
N TRP A 96 -25.30 -12.88 -2.45
CA TRP A 96 -24.60 -12.19 -3.52
C TRP A 96 -25.38 -10.95 -3.99
N ARG A 97 -26.70 -11.09 -4.22
CA ARG A 97 -27.57 -9.97 -4.59
C ARG A 97 -27.68 -8.91 -3.50
N GLN A 98 -27.74 -9.33 -2.23
CA GLN A 98 -27.77 -8.40 -1.10
C GLN A 98 -26.46 -7.60 -1.01
N LEU A 99 -25.32 -8.24 -1.20
CA LEU A 99 -24.01 -7.59 -1.24
C LEU A 99 -23.89 -6.62 -2.41
N GLU A 100 -24.34 -7.02 -3.60
CA GLU A 100 -24.37 -6.16 -4.78
C GLU A 100 -25.14 -4.86 -4.48
N VAL A 101 -26.37 -4.98 -3.97
CA VAL A 101 -27.20 -3.81 -3.64
C VAL A 101 -26.53 -2.90 -2.61
N GLU A 102 -25.98 -3.47 -1.53
CA GLU A 102 -25.34 -2.69 -0.47
C GLU A 102 -24.02 -2.03 -0.91
N ILE A 103 -23.22 -2.72 -1.72
CA ILE A 103 -21.96 -2.18 -2.26
C ILE A 103 -22.27 -1.07 -3.26
N SER A 104 -23.24 -1.27 -4.16
CA SER A 104 -23.66 -0.24 -5.12
C SER A 104 -24.25 0.98 -4.41
N LYS A 105 -24.97 0.80 -3.30
CA LYS A 105 -25.49 1.91 -2.48
C LYS A 105 -24.39 2.73 -1.81
N LYS A 106 -23.25 2.11 -1.50
CA LYS A 106 -22.07 2.73 -0.88
C LYS A 106 -20.92 2.96 -1.87
N ALA A 107 -21.24 3.08 -3.16
CA ALA A 107 -20.25 3.27 -4.21
C ALA A 107 -19.41 4.55 -3.99
N ASP A 108 -19.94 5.53 -3.26
CA ASP A 108 -19.27 6.77 -2.86
C ASP A 108 -18.10 6.57 -1.88
N LEU A 109 -18.07 5.44 -1.15
CA LEU A 109 -16.97 5.12 -0.24
C LEU A 109 -15.72 4.58 -0.96
N PHE A 110 -15.84 4.19 -2.23
CA PHE A 110 -14.74 3.62 -3.00
C PHE A 110 -13.98 4.73 -3.74
N ALA A 111 -12.69 4.85 -3.44
CA ALA A 111 -11.80 5.77 -4.14
C ALA A 111 -11.15 5.09 -5.34
N TRP A 112 -11.19 5.75 -6.50
CA TRP A 112 -10.54 5.29 -7.74
C TRP A 112 -9.38 6.18 -8.14
N SER A 113 -9.40 7.43 -7.66
CA SER A 113 -8.38 8.43 -7.88
C SER A 113 -8.15 9.25 -6.61
N ASN A 114 -7.09 10.04 -6.60
CA ASN A 114 -6.80 10.94 -5.49
C ASN A 114 -7.81 12.09 -5.36
N ALA A 115 -8.55 12.40 -6.43
CA ALA A 115 -9.61 13.40 -6.39
C ALA A 115 -10.84 12.92 -5.61
N ASP A 116 -11.04 11.61 -5.49
CA ASP A 116 -12.18 11.02 -4.78
C ASP A 116 -12.00 11.01 -3.25
N MET A 117 -10.84 11.48 -2.75
CA MET A 117 -10.54 11.58 -1.34
C MET A 117 -10.40 13.05 -0.90
N PRO A 118 -11.50 13.70 -0.49
CA PRO A 118 -11.44 15.08 0.00
C PRO A 118 -10.67 15.23 1.33
N GLY A 119 -10.21 14.12 1.92
CA GLY A 119 -9.62 14.08 3.25
C GLY A 119 -10.69 14.12 4.35
N ILE A 120 -10.26 13.86 5.58
CA ILE A 120 -11.12 13.97 6.75
C ILE A 120 -11.08 15.42 7.25
N ASP A 121 -12.23 15.97 7.66
CA ASP A 121 -12.31 17.32 8.21
C ASP A 121 -11.32 17.49 9.37
N ALA A 122 -10.45 18.50 9.27
CA ALA A 122 -9.44 18.85 10.27
C ALA A 122 -10.04 19.17 11.65
N LYS A 123 -11.33 19.57 11.70
CA LYS A 123 -12.06 19.76 12.97
C LYS A 123 -12.36 18.44 13.68
N PHE A 124 -12.55 17.36 12.92
CA PHE A 124 -12.81 16.03 13.46
C PHE A 124 -11.50 15.35 13.89
N ILE A 125 -10.51 15.34 13.01
CA ILE A 125 -9.20 14.76 13.31
C ILE A 125 -8.08 15.52 12.60
N CYS A 126 -7.03 15.83 13.35
CA CYS A 126 -5.79 16.35 12.80
C CYS A 126 -4.59 15.65 13.45
N HIS A 127 -3.52 15.49 12.68
CA HIS A 127 -2.27 14.94 13.18
C HIS A 127 -1.41 16.02 13.80
N ARG A 128 -1.13 15.87 15.10
CA ARG A 128 -0.26 16.77 15.86
C ARG A 128 1.08 16.09 16.14
N LEU A 129 2.17 16.76 15.79
CA LEU A 129 3.51 16.29 16.09
C LEU A 129 3.87 16.69 17.51
N THR A 130 4.12 15.70 18.36
CA THR A 130 4.59 15.95 19.73
C THR A 130 6.10 16.16 19.73
N VAL A 131 6.59 17.25 19.14
CA VAL A 131 8.03 17.53 19.14
C VAL A 131 8.48 17.94 20.55
N HIS A 132 9.50 17.28 21.09
CA HIS A 132 10.04 17.66 22.40
C HIS A 132 10.54 19.11 22.37
N LYS A 133 10.14 19.93 23.37
CA LYS A 133 10.51 21.36 23.45
C LYS A 133 12.03 21.62 23.45
N LYS A 134 12.82 20.64 23.93
CA LYS A 134 14.28 20.69 23.98
C LYS A 134 14.95 19.98 22.79
N ALA A 135 14.18 19.46 21.85
CA ALA A 135 14.74 18.77 20.69
C ALA A 135 15.56 19.74 19.84
N ARG A 136 16.71 19.26 19.37
CA ARG A 136 17.53 20.01 18.42
C ARG A 136 16.82 20.05 17.08
N LEU A 137 16.58 21.25 16.57
CA LEU A 137 16.09 21.47 15.21
C LEU A 137 17.19 21.04 14.23
N VAL A 138 16.86 20.18 13.27
CA VAL A 138 17.84 19.66 12.30
C VAL A 138 17.46 20.07 10.88
N ALA A 139 18.35 20.82 10.23
CA ALA A 139 18.35 21.03 8.80
C ALA A 139 19.41 20.13 8.17
N GLN A 140 18.99 19.05 7.52
CA GLN A 140 19.90 18.12 6.87
C GLN A 140 20.57 18.80 5.66
N ARG A 141 21.86 18.50 5.46
CA ARG A 141 22.56 18.95 4.26
C ARG A 141 21.96 18.25 3.04
N LYS A 142 21.64 19.05 2.01
CA LYS A 142 21.12 18.55 0.73
C LYS A 142 22.05 17.52 0.12
N ARG A 143 21.52 16.34 -0.21
CA ARG A 143 22.27 15.27 -0.90
C ARG A 143 22.35 15.55 -2.40
N LYS A 144 23.47 15.15 -3.03
CA LYS A 144 23.60 15.18 -4.49
C LYS A 144 22.79 14.03 -5.08
N VAL A 145 21.88 14.35 -5.99
CA VAL A 145 21.07 13.37 -6.74
C VAL A 145 21.48 13.36 -8.21
N GLY A 146 21.50 12.18 -8.82
CA GLY A 146 21.72 12.03 -10.27
C GLY A 146 20.54 12.56 -11.08
N SER A 147 20.71 12.73 -12.39
CA SER A 147 19.69 13.29 -13.30
C SER A 147 18.40 12.48 -13.31
N GLU A 148 18.48 11.16 -13.51
CA GLU A 148 17.31 10.26 -13.52
C GLU A 148 16.48 10.39 -12.21
N ARG A 149 17.19 10.46 -11.08
CA ARG A 149 16.58 10.62 -9.76
C ARG A 149 15.95 11.99 -9.59
N ARG A 150 16.58 13.04 -10.12
CA ARG A 150 16.04 14.41 -10.06
C ARG A 150 14.71 14.50 -10.80
N GLU A 151 14.62 13.96 -12.00
CA GLU A 151 13.39 13.97 -12.81
C GLU A 151 12.25 13.23 -12.11
N ALA A 152 12.55 12.08 -11.49
CA ALA A 152 11.56 11.36 -10.68
C ALA A 152 11.08 12.19 -9.47
N ILE A 153 11.98 12.89 -8.77
CA ILE A 153 11.60 13.76 -7.64
C ILE A 153 10.71 14.90 -8.12
N ILE A 154 11.03 15.56 -9.24
CA ILE A 154 10.24 16.66 -9.80
C ILE A 154 8.83 16.17 -10.14
N THR A 155 8.74 15.02 -10.82
CA THR A 155 7.46 14.44 -11.25
C THR A 155 6.58 14.09 -10.05
N GLU A 156 7.12 13.42 -9.04
CA GLU A 156 6.36 13.07 -7.83
C GLU A 156 6.00 14.29 -6.97
N THR A 157 6.89 15.27 -6.85
CA THR A 157 6.60 16.53 -6.13
C THR A 157 5.48 17.30 -6.82
N GLN A 158 5.46 17.36 -8.16
CA GLN A 158 4.40 18.02 -8.90
C GLN A 158 3.04 17.34 -8.70
N LYS A 159 3.01 16.00 -8.67
CA LYS A 159 1.77 15.26 -8.37
C LYS A 159 1.24 15.59 -6.98
N LEU A 160 2.12 15.62 -5.97
CA LEU A 160 1.75 15.96 -4.60
C LEU A 160 1.26 17.41 -4.47
N LEU A 161 1.87 18.34 -5.22
CA LEU A 161 1.43 19.73 -5.29
C LEU A 161 0.05 19.87 -5.94
N ASN A 162 -0.16 19.19 -7.07
CA ASN A 162 -1.44 19.25 -7.80
C ASN A 162 -2.62 18.73 -6.97
N VAL A 163 -2.38 17.75 -6.10
CA VAL A 163 -3.39 17.22 -5.16
C VAL A 163 -3.52 18.07 -3.90
N GLY A 164 -2.58 18.98 -3.63
CA GLY A 164 -2.61 19.85 -2.46
C GLY A 164 -2.13 19.20 -1.16
N PHE A 165 -1.45 18.04 -1.24
CA PHE A 165 -0.89 17.39 -0.06
C PHE A 165 0.36 18.09 0.48
N ILE A 166 1.05 18.85 -0.37
CA ILE A 166 2.23 19.62 0.01
C ILE A 166 2.08 21.09 -0.40
N ARG A 167 2.78 21.97 0.31
CA ARG A 167 2.88 23.40 0.00
C ARG A 167 4.31 23.90 0.11
N GLU A 168 4.64 24.93 -0.67
CA GLU A 168 5.95 25.58 -0.63
C GLU A 168 6.17 26.29 0.72
N VAL A 169 7.40 26.23 1.23
CA VAL A 169 7.84 26.91 2.45
C VAL A 169 9.22 27.53 2.25
N ARG A 170 9.39 28.78 2.68
CA ARG A 170 10.67 29.51 2.51
C ARG A 170 11.55 29.46 3.76
N TYR A 171 10.97 29.73 4.92
CA TYR A 171 11.69 29.85 6.18
C TYR A 171 11.31 28.70 7.11
N THR A 172 12.11 27.65 7.11
CA THR A 172 11.93 26.50 8.00
C THR A 172 13.23 26.16 8.72
N LYS A 173 13.09 25.66 9.96
CA LYS A 173 14.20 25.22 10.80
C LYS A 173 14.43 23.70 10.72
N TRP A 174 13.43 22.97 10.22
CA TRP A 174 13.51 21.55 9.93
C TRP A 174 13.67 21.38 8.43
N LEU A 175 14.64 20.57 8.01
CA LEU A 175 14.77 20.19 6.61
C LEU A 175 15.20 18.74 6.51
N ALA A 176 14.34 17.91 5.93
CA ALA A 176 14.64 16.53 5.60
C ALA A 176 15.08 16.38 4.14
N ASN A 177 15.92 15.40 3.86
CA ASN A 177 16.27 15.03 2.48
C ASN A 177 15.21 14.12 1.87
N VAL A 178 15.07 14.23 0.55
CA VAL A 178 14.32 13.26 -0.26
C VAL A 178 15.21 12.07 -0.60
N VAL A 179 14.66 10.88 -0.46
CA VAL A 179 15.28 9.59 -0.79
C VAL A 179 14.39 8.88 -1.81
N LEU A 180 15.01 8.33 -2.85
CA LEU A 180 14.30 7.50 -3.81
C LEU A 180 14.59 6.02 -3.58
N VAL A 181 13.53 5.23 -3.62
CA VAL A 181 13.58 3.77 -3.50
C VAL A 181 12.96 3.17 -4.77
N LYS A 182 13.64 2.20 -5.40
CA LYS A 182 13.04 1.43 -6.50
C LYS A 182 12.08 0.40 -5.91
N LYS A 183 10.88 0.32 -6.48
CA LYS A 183 9.97 -0.79 -6.23
C LYS A 183 10.39 -2.04 -6.99
N SER A 184 9.80 -3.18 -6.64
CA SER A 184 9.85 -4.42 -7.42
C SER A 184 9.35 -4.21 -8.86
N SER A 185 8.42 -3.29 -9.07
CA SER A 185 7.93 -2.89 -10.40
C SER A 185 8.93 -2.04 -11.21
N GLY A 186 10.10 -1.71 -10.65
CA GLY A 186 11.10 -0.85 -11.30
C GLY A 186 10.81 0.65 -11.21
N LYS A 187 9.58 1.05 -10.82
CA LYS A 187 9.19 2.45 -10.62
C LYS A 187 9.87 3.06 -9.39
N TRP A 188 10.26 4.33 -9.51
CA TRP A 188 10.81 5.10 -8.39
C TRP A 188 9.71 5.51 -7.42
N ARG A 189 9.97 5.40 -6.12
CA ARG A 189 9.13 5.92 -5.03
C ARG A 189 9.90 7.01 -4.28
N MET A 190 9.27 8.16 -4.15
CA MET A 190 9.74 9.26 -3.31
C MET A 190 9.43 9.00 -1.84
N CYS A 191 10.46 9.07 -1.00
CA CYS A 191 10.39 9.02 0.45
C CYS A 191 11.09 10.25 1.03
N VAL A 192 10.67 10.70 2.21
CA VAL A 192 11.35 11.77 2.94
C VAL A 192 12.02 11.18 4.18
N ASP A 193 13.30 11.49 4.37
CA ASP A 193 14.11 10.98 5.48
C ASP A 193 13.83 11.79 6.77
N TYR A 194 12.72 11.46 7.42
CA TYR A 194 12.31 12.06 8.69
C TYR A 194 13.04 11.48 9.91
N THR A 195 14.17 10.79 9.73
CA THR A 195 14.90 10.15 10.84
C THR A 195 15.18 11.11 12.02
N ASP A 196 15.55 12.36 11.74
CA ASP A 196 15.85 13.34 12.80
C ASP A 196 14.58 13.89 13.46
N LEU A 197 13.50 14.07 12.69
CA LEU A 197 12.20 14.48 13.21
C LEU A 197 11.60 13.36 14.09
N ASN A 198 11.69 12.11 13.64
CA ASN A 198 11.21 10.93 14.37
C ASN A 198 11.95 10.73 15.70
N LYS A 199 13.23 11.09 15.78
CA LYS A 199 13.99 11.09 17.05
C LYS A 199 13.54 12.18 18.00
N ALA A 200 13.01 13.29 17.49
CA ALA A 200 12.53 14.42 18.28
C ALA A 200 11.10 14.22 18.81
N CYS A 201 10.35 13.29 18.23
CA CYS A 201 9.03 12.90 18.69
C CYS A 201 9.11 11.68 19.64
N PRO A 202 8.38 11.69 20.77
CA PRO A 202 8.27 10.51 21.62
C PRO A 202 7.53 9.40 20.86
N LYS A 203 7.96 8.16 21.07
CA LYS A 203 7.27 7.00 20.51
C LYS A 203 5.92 6.81 21.19
N GLY A 204 4.88 6.52 20.40
CA GLY A 204 3.58 6.17 20.94
C GLY A 204 3.66 4.89 21.79
N SER A 205 3.02 4.90 22.96
CA SER A 205 3.00 3.76 23.89
C SER A 205 1.94 2.71 23.56
N TYR A 206 1.09 2.96 22.56
CA TYR A 206 0.03 2.04 22.17
C TYR A 206 0.59 0.93 21.27
N PRO A 207 0.50 -0.34 21.69
CA PRO A 207 0.91 -1.44 20.84
C PRO A 207 -0.08 -1.59 19.68
N LEU A 208 0.45 -1.86 18.49
CA LEU A 208 -0.38 -2.39 17.41
C LEU A 208 -0.93 -3.76 17.84
N PRO A 209 -2.18 -4.11 17.48
CA PRO A 209 -2.72 -5.43 17.79
C PRO A 209 -1.84 -6.51 17.17
N SER A 210 -1.63 -7.61 17.91
CA SER A 210 -0.92 -8.78 17.37
C SER A 210 -1.71 -9.39 16.23
N ILE A 211 -1.03 -9.81 15.16
CA ILE A 211 -1.65 -10.48 14.03
C ILE A 211 -2.36 -11.76 14.46
N ASP A 212 -1.81 -12.51 15.41
CA ASP A 212 -2.42 -13.74 15.91
C ASP A 212 -3.77 -13.44 16.57
N ARG A 213 -3.87 -12.34 17.33
CA ARG A 213 -5.14 -11.93 17.94
C ARG A 213 -6.18 -11.52 16.90
N LEU A 214 -5.74 -10.91 15.80
CA LEU A 214 -6.64 -10.55 14.70
C LEU A 214 -7.12 -11.82 13.96
N VAL A 215 -6.23 -12.78 13.73
CA VAL A 215 -6.56 -14.06 13.07
C VAL A 215 -7.48 -14.90 13.94
N ASP A 216 -7.19 -15.02 15.24
CA ASP A 216 -8.05 -15.75 16.19
C ASP A 216 -9.42 -15.10 16.32
N GLY A 217 -9.48 -13.76 16.33
CA GLY A 217 -10.74 -13.02 16.33
C GLY A 217 -11.57 -13.19 15.06
N ALA A 218 -10.91 -13.42 13.93
CA ALA A 218 -11.57 -13.73 12.65
C ALA A 218 -11.95 -15.22 12.51
N SER A 219 -11.43 -16.10 13.38
CA SER A 219 -11.68 -17.54 13.33
C SER A 219 -13.14 -17.86 13.65
N GLY A 220 -13.73 -18.78 12.88
CA GLY A 220 -15.12 -19.21 13.04
C GLY A 220 -16.16 -18.34 12.33
N HIS A 221 -15.76 -17.24 11.70
CA HIS A 221 -16.64 -16.48 10.80
C HIS A 221 -16.76 -17.17 9.43
N ALA A 222 -18.00 -17.27 8.92
CA ALA A 222 -18.28 -17.88 7.62
C ALA A 222 -17.90 -16.97 6.43
N LEU A 223 -17.75 -15.67 6.66
CA LEU A 223 -17.50 -14.66 5.64
C LEU A 223 -16.40 -13.72 6.13
N LEU A 224 -15.49 -13.38 5.21
CA LEU A 224 -14.41 -12.42 5.46
C LEU A 224 -14.38 -11.39 4.32
N SER A 225 -14.27 -10.12 4.70
CA SER A 225 -14.10 -9.01 3.77
C SER A 225 -12.75 -8.34 4.01
N PHE A 226 -11.97 -8.14 2.93
CA PHE A 226 -10.72 -7.41 2.98
C PHE A 226 -10.92 -6.03 2.38
N LEU A 227 -10.73 -5.00 3.18
CA LEU A 227 -10.82 -3.60 2.77
C LEU A 227 -9.49 -2.92 3.08
N ASP A 228 -8.98 -2.14 2.15
CA ASP A 228 -7.80 -1.28 2.37
C ASP A 228 -8.20 0.18 2.18
N ALA A 229 -7.67 1.04 3.05
CA ALA A 229 -7.88 2.47 2.95
C ALA A 229 -6.86 3.06 1.97
N TYR A 230 -7.30 3.36 0.75
CA TYR A 230 -6.47 3.97 -0.28
C TYR A 230 -5.85 5.27 0.24
N SER A 231 -4.52 5.38 0.18
CA SER A 231 -3.75 6.51 0.73
C SER A 231 -4.15 6.95 2.16
N GLY A 232 -4.56 6.01 3.03
CA GLY A 232 -5.20 6.33 4.32
C GLY A 232 -4.44 7.30 5.23
N TYR A 233 -3.10 7.37 5.15
CA TYR A 233 -2.33 8.37 5.88
C TYR A 233 -2.61 9.80 5.39
N ASN A 234 -2.61 10.01 4.07
CA ASN A 234 -2.78 11.32 3.46
C ASN A 234 -4.19 11.89 3.64
N GLN A 235 -5.15 11.09 4.11
CA GLN A 235 -6.49 11.56 4.42
C GLN A 235 -6.58 12.34 5.75
N ILE A 236 -5.58 12.22 6.63
CA ILE A 236 -5.55 12.94 7.90
C ILE A 236 -4.74 14.21 7.73
N MET A 237 -5.33 15.38 7.97
CA MET A 237 -4.62 16.65 7.84
C MET A 237 -3.61 16.87 8.97
N MET A 238 -2.51 17.56 8.67
CA MET A 238 -1.58 18.04 9.67
C MET A 238 -2.19 19.19 10.45
N TYR A 239 -1.83 19.30 11.73
CA TYR A 239 -2.10 20.51 12.49
C TYR A 239 -1.30 21.68 11.88
N PRO A 240 -1.92 22.82 11.51
CA PRO A 240 -1.23 23.84 10.71
C PRO A 240 0.11 24.35 11.30
N PRO A 241 0.24 24.55 12.63
CA PRO A 241 1.52 24.87 13.25
C PRO A 241 2.61 23.78 13.13
N ASP A 242 2.21 22.53 12.96
CA ASP A 242 3.12 21.39 12.92
C ASP A 242 3.62 21.07 11.51
N GLU A 243 2.90 21.48 10.46
CA GLU A 243 3.25 21.27 9.05
C GLU A 243 4.70 21.64 8.74
N VAL A 244 5.16 22.79 9.23
CA VAL A 244 6.52 23.30 8.95
C VAL A 244 7.62 22.37 9.47
N HIS A 245 7.35 21.50 10.44
CA HIS A 245 8.31 20.51 10.93
C HIS A 245 8.52 19.37 9.93
N THR A 246 7.56 19.14 9.02
CA THR A 246 7.62 18.15 7.95
C THR A 246 8.27 18.69 6.67
N SER A 247 9.05 19.76 6.78
CA SER A 247 9.66 20.37 5.60
C SER A 247 10.77 19.49 5.02
N PHE A 248 10.84 19.42 3.69
CA PHE A 248 11.85 18.68 2.95
C PHE A 248 12.45 19.51 1.81
N ILE A 249 13.68 19.18 1.44
CA ILE A 249 14.48 19.89 0.44
C ILE A 249 14.30 19.22 -0.92
N THR A 250 13.98 20.03 -1.94
CA THR A 250 14.08 19.61 -3.35
C THR A 250 15.08 20.48 -4.12
N ASP A 251 15.19 20.27 -5.43
CA ASP A 251 16.07 21.08 -6.27
C ASP A 251 15.52 22.49 -6.54
N HIS A 252 14.20 22.66 -6.57
CA HIS A 252 13.57 23.92 -6.92
C HIS A 252 13.16 24.75 -5.70
N ALA A 253 12.58 24.11 -4.69
CA ALA A 253 12.10 24.77 -3.49
C ALA A 253 12.08 23.82 -2.29
N ASN A 254 11.78 24.36 -1.11
CA ASN A 254 11.45 23.53 0.04
C ASN A 254 9.93 23.41 0.13
N PHE A 255 9.46 22.22 0.46
CA PHE A 255 8.03 21.94 0.61
C PHE A 255 7.79 21.37 2.00
N CYS A 256 6.57 21.53 2.50
CA CYS A 256 6.10 20.86 3.71
C CYS A 256 4.76 20.21 3.45
N TYR A 257 4.44 19.19 4.23
CA TYR A 257 3.21 18.45 4.10
C TYR A 257 2.06 19.13 4.84
N HIS A 258 0.94 19.29 4.14
CA HIS A 258 -0.35 19.74 4.67
C HIS A 258 -1.22 18.53 5.08
N ALA A 259 -1.13 17.43 4.34
CA ALA A 259 -1.67 16.13 4.73
C ALA A 259 -0.64 15.31 5.52
N ARG A 260 -1.05 14.36 6.36
CA ARG A 260 -0.13 13.55 7.14
C ARG A 260 0.72 12.67 6.22
N ALA A 261 2.03 12.91 6.27
CA ALA A 261 3.01 12.07 5.59
C ALA A 261 3.33 10.80 6.39
N THR A 262 3.72 9.74 5.69
CA THR A 262 4.37 8.59 6.32
C THR A 262 5.77 8.99 6.79
N TYR A 263 6.01 8.88 8.10
CA TYR A 263 7.31 9.14 8.74
C TYR A 263 8.18 7.90 8.89
#